data_AF-A0A2E6BEP9-F1
#
_entry.id   AF-A0A2E6BEP9-F1
#
_cell.length_a   1.000
_cell.length_b   1.000
_cell.length_c   1.000
_cell.angle_alpha   90.00
_cell.angle_beta   90.00
_cell.angle_gamma   90.00
#
_symmetry.space_group_name_H-M   'P 1'
#
loop_
_entity.id
_entity.type
_entity.pdbx_description
1 polymer ?
#
loop_
_entity_poly.entity_id
_entity_poly.type
_entity_poly.pdbx_seq_one_letter_code
_entity_poly.pdbx_strand_id
1 'polypeptide(L)'
;MSPVRAIDILIAALTIYGEARGCSQHGRLAVAHTIINRAKERKYWGMARSTGHPDHSLAAVCLRAWQYSVWNESDPNRLKLEALREEYERAIEDIHCRNSLKALIDALDGHEPDPTDGATHYLTQQAHEKALRSDRDHWSKGRDYHLQIGSHRFFKGVA
;
A
#
# COMPACT_ATOMS: atom_id res chain seq x y z
N MET A 1 12.93 7.89 -8.62
CA MET A 1 12.28 7.96 -7.29
C MET A 1 13.15 8.83 -6.40
N SER A 2 12.57 9.58 -5.46
CA SER A 2 13.36 10.34 -4.47
C SER A 2 14.20 9.39 -3.61
N PRO A 3 15.33 9.84 -3.02
CA PRO A 3 16.11 9.01 -2.10
C PRO A 3 15.23 8.45 -0.98
N VAL A 4 15.37 7.15 -0.71
CA VAL A 4 14.61 6.47 0.35
C VAL A 4 15.18 6.84 1.71
N ARG A 5 14.33 7.31 2.63
CA ARG A 5 14.70 7.68 4.00
C ARG A 5 14.20 6.63 4.99
N ALA A 6 14.77 6.59 6.20
CA ALA A 6 14.30 5.71 7.27
C ALA A 6 12.79 5.83 7.53
N ILE A 7 12.25 7.06 7.50
CA ILE A 7 10.81 7.30 7.69
C ILE A 7 9.96 6.75 6.54
N ASP A 8 10.47 6.72 5.31
CA ASP A 8 9.78 6.12 4.17
C ASP A 8 9.68 4.60 4.35
N ILE A 9 10.75 3.96 4.83
CA ILE A 9 10.78 2.52 5.12
C ILE A 9 9.77 2.17 6.22
N LEU A 10 9.79 2.90 7.34
CA LEU A 10 8.91 2.65 8.47
C LEU A 10 7.43 2.79 8.08
N ILE A 11 7.05 3.89 7.44
CA ILE A 11 5.65 4.14 7.06
C ILE A 11 5.18 3.14 5.99
N ALA A 12 6.00 2.85 4.98
CA ALA A 12 5.62 1.91 3.93
C ALA A 12 5.48 0.48 4.48
N ALA A 13 6.36 0.03 5.39
CA ALA A 13 6.26 -1.27 6.03
C ALA A 13 4.99 -1.39 6.90
N LEU A 14 4.65 -0.35 7.66
CA LEU A 14 3.40 -0.31 8.45
C LEU A 14 2.16 -0.24 7.56
N THR A 15 2.24 0.42 6.41
CA THR A 15 1.17 0.42 5.40
C THR A 15 0.93 -1.00 4.89
N ILE A 16 2.00 -1.72 4.51
CA ILE A 16 1.89 -3.12 4.07
C ILE A 16 1.35 -4.02 5.19
N TYR A 17 1.74 -3.79 6.45
CA TYR A 17 1.17 -4.49 7.59
C TYR A 17 -0.34 -4.25 7.69
N GLY A 18 -0.77 -3.00 7.62
CA GLY A 18 -2.18 -2.61 7.66
C GLY A 18 -3.01 -3.28 6.58
N GLU A 19 -2.51 -3.26 5.36
CA GLU A 19 -3.23 -3.68 4.16
C GLU A 19 -3.14 -5.20 3.92
N ALA A 20 -2.06 -5.85 4.37
CA ALA A 20 -1.73 -7.21 3.96
C ALA A 20 -1.14 -8.10 5.07
N ARG A 21 -1.27 -7.76 6.37
CA ARG A 21 -0.78 -8.64 7.47
C ARG A 21 -1.37 -10.05 7.42
N GLY A 22 -2.60 -10.22 6.94
CA GLY A 22 -3.26 -11.54 6.78
C GLY A 22 -2.95 -12.25 5.46
N CYS A 23 -2.17 -11.65 4.57
CA CYS A 23 -1.88 -12.21 3.25
C CYS A 23 -0.62 -13.10 3.26
N SER A 24 -0.40 -13.82 2.16
CA SER A 24 0.88 -14.48 1.87
C SER A 24 1.99 -13.43 1.66
N GLN A 25 3.25 -13.88 1.67
CA GLN A 25 4.36 -12.97 1.38
C GLN A 25 4.27 -12.37 -0.03
N HIS A 26 3.82 -13.16 -1.01
CA HIS A 26 3.55 -12.68 -2.37
C HIS A 26 2.46 -11.59 -2.41
N GLY A 27 1.43 -11.68 -1.55
CA GLY A 27 0.42 -10.62 -1.41
C GLY A 27 0.96 -9.34 -0.78
N ARG A 28 1.85 -9.44 0.23
CA ARG A 28 2.53 -8.27 0.81
C ARG A 28 3.45 -7.60 -0.21
N LEU A 29 4.19 -8.40 -0.98
CA LEU A 29 5.04 -7.95 -2.07
C LEU A 29 4.22 -7.17 -3.11
N ALA A 30 3.06 -7.70 -3.52
CA ALA A 30 2.17 -7.03 -4.44
C ALA A 30 1.72 -5.64 -3.93
N VAL A 31 1.35 -5.53 -2.65
CA VAL A 31 1.02 -4.23 -2.04
C VAL A 31 2.23 -3.30 -2.00
N ALA A 32 3.42 -3.82 -1.66
CA ALA A 32 4.67 -3.04 -1.67
C ALA A 32 4.94 -2.42 -3.05
N HIS A 33 4.75 -3.18 -4.13
CA HIS A 33 4.91 -2.67 -5.48
C HIS A 33 3.88 -1.59 -5.82
N THR A 34 2.64 -1.63 -5.33
CA THR A 34 1.69 -0.53 -5.57
C THR A 34 2.17 0.80 -4.97
N ILE A 35 2.82 0.77 -3.80
CA ILE A 35 3.41 1.97 -3.17
C ILE A 35 4.53 2.50 -4.06
N ILE A 36 5.43 1.62 -4.49
CA ILE A 36 6.59 1.97 -5.35
C ILE A 36 6.12 2.48 -6.72
N ASN A 37 5.12 1.85 -7.32
CA ASN A 37 4.56 2.23 -8.61
C ASN A 37 3.91 3.61 -8.54
N ARG A 38 3.11 3.89 -7.51
CA ARG A 38 2.55 5.23 -7.25
C ARG A 38 3.63 6.30 -7.07
N ALA A 39 4.70 5.98 -6.34
CA ALA A 39 5.84 6.89 -6.16
C ALA A 39 6.59 7.14 -7.48
N LYS A 40 6.75 6.11 -8.32
CA LYS A 40 7.40 6.20 -9.64
C LYS A 40 6.56 6.94 -10.68
N GLU A 41 5.24 6.80 -10.67
CA GLU A 41 4.36 7.48 -11.63
C GLU A 41 4.30 9.00 -11.43
N ARG A 42 4.70 9.50 -10.25
CA ARG A 42 4.74 10.92 -9.91
C ARG A 42 3.43 11.68 -10.17
N LYS A 43 2.30 10.99 -10.02
CA LYS A 43 0.95 11.53 -10.14
C LYS A 43 0.43 12.02 -8.77
N TYR A 44 -0.84 12.43 -8.73
CA TYR A 44 -1.48 13.04 -7.55
C TYR A 44 -1.34 12.22 -6.25
N TRP A 45 -1.27 10.89 -6.36
CA TRP A 45 -1.09 9.91 -5.28
C TRP A 45 0.15 10.21 -4.42
N GLY A 46 1.22 10.72 -5.03
CA GLY A 46 2.47 11.04 -4.35
C GLY A 46 2.60 12.50 -3.93
N MET A 47 1.62 13.36 -4.20
CA MET A 47 1.71 14.77 -3.85
C MET A 47 1.57 14.95 -2.33
N ALA A 48 2.56 15.54 -1.69
CA ALA A 48 2.68 15.66 -0.25
C ALA A 48 1.77 16.69 0.41
N ARG A 49 0.82 17.29 -0.32
CA ARG A 49 -0.01 18.48 0.01
C ARG A 49 -0.50 18.59 1.47
N SER A 50 -0.52 17.50 2.24
CA SER A 50 -0.86 17.45 3.66
C SER A 50 -0.07 16.43 4.50
N THR A 51 1.00 15.82 3.96
CA THR A 51 1.69 14.68 4.61
C THR A 51 2.98 15.06 5.35
N GLY A 52 3.55 16.24 5.09
CA GLY A 52 4.83 16.67 5.69
C GLY A 52 6.05 15.90 5.18
N HIS A 53 5.93 15.21 4.05
CA HIS A 53 7.01 14.47 3.41
C HIS A 53 7.33 15.03 2.01
N PRO A 54 8.49 14.72 1.39
CA PRO A 54 8.77 15.15 0.03
C PRO A 54 7.79 14.54 -0.98
N ASP A 55 7.45 15.31 -2.01
CA ASP A 55 6.62 14.81 -3.10
C ASP A 55 7.21 13.51 -3.68
N HIS A 56 6.31 12.55 -3.86
CA HIS A 56 6.56 11.23 -4.42
C HIS A 56 7.54 10.36 -3.60
N SER A 57 7.73 10.69 -2.32
CA SER A 57 8.32 9.75 -1.37
C SER A 57 7.32 8.64 -1.02
N LEU A 58 7.81 7.50 -0.52
CA LEU A 58 6.92 6.40 -0.12
C LEU A 58 5.99 6.85 1.01
N ALA A 59 6.51 7.60 1.99
CA ALA A 59 5.71 8.16 3.07
C ALA A 59 4.63 9.13 2.55
N ALA A 60 4.95 9.97 1.55
CA ALA A 60 3.97 10.86 0.94
C ALA A 60 2.84 10.07 0.25
N VAL A 61 3.17 8.98 -0.45
CA VAL A 61 2.19 8.08 -1.08
C VAL A 61 1.32 7.38 -0.03
N CYS A 62 1.93 6.83 1.01
CA CYS A 62 1.24 6.07 2.05
C CYS A 62 0.28 6.93 2.88
N LEU A 63 0.72 8.12 3.30
CA LEU A 63 -0.06 9.02 4.17
C LEU A 63 -0.98 9.96 3.39
N ARG A 64 -0.98 9.90 2.06
CA ARG A 64 -1.92 10.70 1.27
C ARG A 64 -3.34 10.24 1.58
N ALA A 65 -4.21 11.21 1.87
CA ALA A 65 -5.61 10.96 2.19
C ALA A 65 -6.26 9.99 1.19
N TRP A 66 -6.96 8.99 1.74
CA TRP A 66 -7.72 7.97 1.01
C TRP A 66 -6.91 7.02 0.12
N GLN A 67 -5.57 7.07 0.15
CA GLN A 67 -4.74 6.18 -0.67
C GLN A 67 -4.57 4.79 -0.06
N TYR A 68 -4.48 4.73 1.27
CA TYR A 68 -4.42 3.52 2.07
C TYR A 68 -5.31 3.74 3.28
N SER A 69 -6.41 2.97 3.37
CA SER A 69 -7.47 3.27 4.33
C SER A 69 -7.02 3.10 5.77
N VAL A 70 -5.98 2.31 6.01
CA VAL A 70 -5.42 2.08 7.35
C VAL A 70 -4.93 3.36 8.04
N TRP A 71 -4.63 4.42 7.30
CA TRP A 71 -4.22 5.72 7.84
C TRP A 71 -5.37 6.72 8.02
N ASN A 72 -6.59 6.37 7.60
CA ASN A 72 -7.75 7.25 7.77
C ASN A 72 -8.12 7.38 9.25
N GLU A 73 -8.60 8.56 9.67
CA GLU A 73 -9.02 8.83 11.06
C GLU A 73 -10.05 7.84 11.60
N SER A 74 -10.93 7.33 10.75
CA SER A 74 -11.98 6.38 11.12
C SER A 74 -11.51 4.92 11.19
N ASP A 75 -10.29 4.59 10.77
CA ASP A 75 -9.81 3.21 10.76
C ASP A 75 -9.31 2.81 12.16
N PRO A 76 -9.88 1.79 12.81
CA PRO A 76 -9.48 1.40 14.16
C PRO A 76 -8.04 0.85 14.21
N ASN A 77 -7.47 0.42 13.08
CA ASN A 77 -6.07 -0.02 13.03
C ASN A 77 -5.08 1.15 13.04
N ARG A 78 -5.53 2.40 12.80
CA ARG A 78 -4.63 3.55 12.74
C ARG A 78 -3.86 3.72 14.05
N LEU A 79 -4.54 3.66 15.19
CA LEU A 79 -3.91 3.75 16.52
C LEU A 79 -2.87 2.65 16.74
N LYS A 80 -3.13 1.44 16.22
CA LYS A 80 -2.16 0.35 16.27
C LYS A 80 -0.92 0.66 15.43
N LEU A 81 -1.08 1.23 14.24
CA LEU A 81 0.08 1.62 13.41
C LEU A 81 0.86 2.77 14.04
N GLU A 82 0.19 3.74 14.65
CA GLU A 82 0.84 4.83 15.40
C GLU A 82 1.66 4.29 16.58
N ALA A 83 1.09 3.38 17.37
CA ALA A 83 1.82 2.71 18.46
C ALA A 83 3.02 1.88 17.95
N LEU A 84 2.84 1.11 16.88
CA LEU A 84 3.95 0.35 16.25
C LEU A 84 5.05 1.25 15.69
N ARG A 85 4.69 2.47 15.27
CA ARG A 85 5.66 3.46 14.80
C ARG A 85 6.48 4.04 15.97
N GLU A 86 5.82 4.34 17.08
CA GLU A 86 6.48 4.86 18.30
C GLU A 86 7.34 3.79 18.98
N GLU A 87 6.86 2.55 19.03
CA GLU A 87 7.54 1.39 19.60
C GLU A 87 8.17 0.49 18.51
N TYR A 88 8.88 1.08 17.53
CA TYR A 88 9.38 0.32 16.37
C TYR A 88 10.30 -0.86 16.72
N GLU A 89 11.06 -0.75 17.81
CA GLU A 89 11.92 -1.83 18.30
C GLU A 89 11.09 -3.04 18.74
N ARG A 90 9.97 -2.80 19.41
CA ARG A 90 9.02 -3.84 19.79
C ARG A 90 8.22 -4.34 18.59
N ALA A 91 7.92 -3.47 17.64
CA ALA A 91 7.22 -3.85 16.41
C ALA A 91 7.97 -4.97 15.67
N ILE A 92 9.30 -4.97 15.69
CA ILE A 92 10.09 -6.02 15.04
C ILE A 92 9.94 -7.40 15.70
N GLU A 93 9.40 -7.51 16.90
CA GLU A 93 9.07 -8.79 17.55
C GLU A 93 7.85 -9.48 16.91
N ASP A 94 6.95 -8.70 16.29
CA ASP A 94 5.82 -9.23 15.51
C ASP A 94 6.31 -9.74 14.14
N ILE A 95 6.10 -11.04 13.87
CA ILE A 95 6.46 -11.67 12.60
C ILE A 95 5.78 -11.00 11.40
N HIS A 96 4.57 -10.47 11.56
CA HIS A 96 3.87 -9.79 10.48
C HIS A 96 4.50 -8.43 10.16
N CYS A 97 5.06 -7.74 11.15
CA CYS A 97 5.86 -6.53 10.93
C CYS A 97 7.15 -6.88 10.19
N ARG A 98 7.87 -7.92 10.62
CA ARG A 98 9.07 -8.41 9.92
C ARG A 98 8.77 -8.80 8.46
N ASN A 99 7.68 -9.52 8.21
CA ASN A 99 7.29 -9.94 6.86
C ASN A 99 6.90 -8.76 5.96
N SER A 100 6.28 -7.72 6.53
CA SER A 100 5.92 -6.50 5.81
C SER A 100 7.15 -5.67 5.47
N LEU A 101 8.09 -5.55 6.41
CA LEU A 101 9.41 -4.96 6.14
C LEU A 101 10.16 -5.75 5.07
N LYS A 102 10.21 -7.08 5.18
CA LYS A 102 10.85 -7.93 4.18
C LYS A 102 10.28 -7.69 2.78
N ALA A 103 8.95 -7.69 2.64
CA ALA A 103 8.29 -7.46 1.35
C ALA A 103 8.65 -6.09 0.74
N LEU A 104 8.75 -5.06 1.59
CA LEU A 104 9.17 -3.74 1.14
C LEU A 104 10.61 -3.73 0.66
N ILE A 105 11.53 -4.32 1.43
CA ILE A 105 12.96 -4.37 1.08
C ILE A 105 13.18 -5.19 -0.19
N ASP A 106 12.53 -6.37 -0.30
CA ASP A 106 12.59 -7.20 -1.49
C ASP A 106 12.17 -6.41 -2.75
N ALA A 107 11.11 -5.59 -2.64
CA ALA A 107 10.60 -4.79 -3.75
C ALA A 107 11.46 -3.55 -4.06
N LEU A 108 12.03 -2.89 -3.04
CA LEU A 108 12.87 -1.70 -3.21
C LEU A 108 14.22 -2.04 -3.83
N ASP A 109 14.84 -3.12 -3.35
CA ASP A 109 16.18 -3.54 -3.77
C ASP A 109 16.14 -4.43 -5.02
N GLY A 110 14.94 -4.82 -5.46
CA GLY A 110 14.74 -5.63 -6.66
C GLY A 110 15.12 -7.09 -6.49
N HIS A 111 15.06 -7.62 -5.26
CA HIS A 111 15.24 -9.05 -5.01
C HIS A 111 14.08 -9.88 -5.55
N GLU A 112 12.87 -9.30 -5.60
CA GLU A 112 11.68 -9.91 -6.18
C GLU A 112 11.10 -8.97 -7.25
N PRO A 113 10.62 -9.51 -8.40
CA PRO A 113 10.01 -8.71 -9.45
C PRO A 113 8.63 -8.19 -9.03
N ASP A 114 8.13 -7.15 -9.70
CA ASP A 114 6.76 -6.66 -9.49
C ASP A 114 5.74 -7.71 -9.94
N PRO A 115 5.03 -8.39 -9.02
CA PRO A 115 4.08 -9.41 -9.40
C PRO A 115 2.82 -8.80 -10.01
N THR A 116 2.60 -7.49 -9.85
CA THR A 116 1.40 -6.77 -10.30
C THR A 116 1.56 -6.11 -11.66
N ASP A 117 2.75 -6.18 -12.25
CA ASP A 117 3.11 -5.60 -13.54
C ASP A 117 2.72 -4.12 -13.65
N GLY A 118 3.08 -3.31 -12.65
CA GLY A 118 2.84 -1.87 -12.66
C GLY A 118 1.47 -1.44 -12.11
N ALA A 119 0.75 -2.29 -11.36
CA ALA A 119 -0.52 -1.87 -10.77
C ALA A 119 -0.34 -0.73 -9.77
N THR A 120 -1.23 0.25 -9.83
CA THR A 120 -1.33 1.37 -8.87
C THR A 120 -2.58 1.29 -8.03
N HIS A 121 -3.45 0.33 -8.32
CA HIS A 121 -4.76 0.19 -7.69
C HIS A 121 -5.02 -1.25 -7.33
N TYR A 122 -5.67 -1.43 -6.20
CA TYR A 122 -6.23 -2.71 -5.82
C TYR A 122 -7.43 -2.49 -4.90
N LEU A 123 -8.22 -3.54 -4.78
CA LEU A 123 -9.21 -3.65 -3.73
C LEU A 123 -9.46 -5.13 -3.43
N THR A 124 -10.10 -5.41 -2.30
CA THR A 124 -10.48 -6.79 -1.99
C THR A 124 -11.52 -7.30 -2.99
N GLN A 125 -11.52 -8.60 -3.25
CA GLN A 125 -12.53 -9.27 -4.09
C GLN A 125 -13.94 -8.91 -3.62
N GLN A 126 -14.18 -8.95 -2.30
CA GLN A 126 -15.47 -8.60 -1.71
C GLN A 126 -15.84 -7.13 -1.98
N ALA A 127 -14.90 -6.20 -1.82
CA ALA A 127 -15.15 -4.80 -2.16
C ALA A 127 -15.43 -4.63 -3.66
N HIS A 128 -14.78 -5.42 -4.53
CA HIS A 128 -14.97 -5.32 -5.96
C HIS A 128 -16.35 -5.80 -6.37
N GLU A 129 -16.76 -6.96 -5.85
CA GLU A 129 -18.10 -7.49 -6.04
C GLU A 129 -19.18 -6.54 -5.49
N LYS A 130 -18.93 -5.88 -4.36
CA LYS A 130 -19.83 -4.86 -3.84
C LYS A 130 -19.90 -3.63 -4.75
N ALA A 131 -18.76 -3.18 -5.27
CA ALA A 131 -18.71 -2.05 -6.19
C ALA A 131 -19.50 -2.35 -7.47
N LEU A 132 -19.38 -3.55 -8.04
CA LEU A 132 -20.11 -3.98 -9.24
C LEU A 132 -21.63 -4.02 -9.05
N ARG A 133 -22.11 -4.29 -7.82
CA ARG A 133 -23.55 -4.33 -7.49
C ARG A 133 -24.13 -2.99 -7.00
N SER A 134 -23.30 -2.01 -6.70
CA SER A 134 -23.76 -0.70 -6.22
C SER A 134 -24.27 0.14 -7.38
N ASP A 135 -25.18 1.08 -7.15
CA ASP A 135 -25.52 2.12 -8.15
C ASP A 135 -24.54 3.30 -8.13
N ARG A 136 -23.72 3.45 -7.08
CA ARG A 136 -22.75 4.54 -6.97
C ARG A 136 -21.60 4.39 -7.95
N ASP A 137 -21.17 5.48 -8.58
CA ASP A 137 -19.96 5.47 -9.39
C ASP A 137 -18.75 5.04 -8.55
N HIS A 138 -18.00 4.08 -9.09
CA HIS A 138 -16.80 3.54 -8.47
C HIS A 138 -15.77 3.31 -9.57
N TRP A 139 -14.52 3.71 -9.32
CA TRP A 139 -13.46 3.72 -10.33
C TRP A 139 -13.21 2.34 -10.98
N SER A 140 -13.50 1.25 -10.26
CA SER A 140 -13.30 -0.12 -10.73
C SER A 140 -14.46 -0.69 -11.55
N LYS A 141 -15.63 -0.03 -11.57
CA LYS A 141 -16.79 -0.54 -12.32
C LYS A 141 -16.50 -0.53 -13.82
N GLY A 142 -16.88 -1.61 -14.49
CA GLY A 142 -16.64 -1.78 -15.93
C GLY A 142 -15.17 -1.94 -16.30
N ARG A 143 -14.28 -2.16 -15.32
CA ARG A 143 -12.86 -2.46 -15.55
C ARG A 143 -12.55 -3.88 -15.13
N ASP A 144 -11.83 -4.59 -15.98
CA ASP A 144 -11.26 -5.88 -15.62
C ASP A 144 -10.03 -5.68 -14.74
N TYR A 145 -9.92 -6.48 -13.69
CA TYR A 145 -8.69 -6.55 -12.92
C TYR A 145 -7.64 -7.30 -13.74
N HIS A 146 -6.40 -6.84 -13.69
CA HIS A 146 -5.30 -7.45 -14.40
C HIS A 146 -4.86 -8.77 -13.76
N LEU A 147 -4.88 -8.82 -12.42
CA LEU A 147 -4.38 -9.93 -11.64
C LEU A 147 -5.11 -10.02 -10.30
N GLN A 148 -5.27 -11.24 -9.77
CA GLN A 148 -5.73 -11.47 -8.40
C GLN A 148 -4.67 -12.25 -7.61
N ILE A 149 -4.25 -11.71 -6.46
CA ILE A 149 -3.33 -12.37 -5.53
C ILE A 149 -4.04 -12.47 -4.17
N GLY A 150 -4.35 -13.70 -3.76
CA GLY A 150 -5.18 -13.95 -2.59
C GLY A 150 -6.56 -13.27 -2.74
N SER A 151 -6.92 -12.45 -1.76
CA SER A 151 -8.17 -11.69 -1.76
C SER A 151 -8.08 -10.34 -2.48
N HIS A 152 -6.91 -9.91 -2.97
CA HIS A 152 -6.73 -8.62 -3.63
C HIS A 152 -6.78 -8.74 -5.16
N ARG A 153 -7.56 -7.88 -5.80
CA ARG A 153 -7.63 -7.69 -7.25
C ARG A 153 -6.90 -6.40 -7.63
N PHE A 154 -5.94 -6.49 -8.52
CA PHE A 154 -5.04 -5.41 -8.93
C PHE A 154 -5.42 -4.87 -10.32
N PHE A 155 -5.32 -3.56 -10.50
CA PHE A 155 -5.74 -2.85 -11.71
C PHE A 155 -4.62 -1.94 -12.23
N LYS A 156 -4.52 -1.85 -13.55
CA LYS A 156 -3.58 -0.99 -14.27
C LYS A 156 -4.33 0.07 -15.07
N GLY A 157 -3.66 1.17 -15.41
CA GLY A 157 -4.21 2.21 -16.27
C GLY A 157 -5.43 2.94 -15.68
N VAL A 158 -5.55 2.97 -14.36
CA VAL A 158 -6.54 3.78 -13.66
C VAL A 158 -5.90 5.14 -13.38
N ALA A 159 -6.57 6.20 -13.83
CA ALA A 159 -6.08 7.58 -13.81
C ALA A 159 -6.45 8.31 -12.52
#